data_AF-C1H2N0-F1
#
_entry.id   AF-C1H2N0-F1
#
_cell.length_a   1.000
_cell.length_b   1.000
_cell.length_c   1.000
_cell.angle_alpha   90.00
_cell.angle_beta   90.00
_cell.angle_gamma   90.00
#
_symmetry.space_group_name_H-M   'P 1'
#
loop_
_entity.id
_entity.type
_entity.pdbx_description
1 polymer ?
#
loop_
_entity_poly.entity_id
_entity_poly.type
_entity_poly.pdbx_seq_one_letter_code
_entity_poly.pdbx_strand_id
1 'polypeptide(L)'
;MSGQLSARDPFQMLNFDCISIVFTYLTPIDVVRCSLTSRTLREWSLSFMSGEGLRCHFPYSTDTGSFKNDTFVPAKRYSRFAQLHQSVKEGSPSTVLKFGDSRPLKAVGAFVVWISNLSSFSGPYIRYHLLRNKFGEKHRSRIQPVRKLKIPNLAPSHSFRAEVIDLSADGYLFIRGTVKRNYPSYLEFTRDLVFALEGPKLLWYQDRRDDELPKLYPLYIGKEQIYFVTKVDTPELIAYSIKTGQRLYCSMLPGQFRNNTNPSLFSFVRDKENEFLAHVSRVRSPFVCVTLVSGIDGKVSQEIRIKDDLWPLKFQGQPNVAAFALERNLSNFLGKGLDLKLFEKYSLQRNGMFTIVSRDLFIVEGSAAGTQYIYVDPFRHLAFAMTDATFETTIPRILEPKEMSDKNLRNEIGAVIKQHGVNGKIDSWLTLTAANRITLPPKTVGSKPREPWLVCNTTPNDTFKLGFWEERGFMFSINSSSDNYSEMTYIVDFTTKPNHSNPGIYAA
;
A
#
# COMPACT_ATOMS: atom_id res chain seq x y z
N MET A 1 26.03 -47.01 37.60
CA MET A 1 26.40 -45.67 37.11
C MET A 1 25.98 -45.55 35.66
N SER A 2 24.69 -45.36 35.41
CA SER A 2 24.18 -45.02 34.08
C SER A 2 24.30 -43.50 33.92
N GLY A 3 25.46 -43.05 33.42
CA GLY A 3 25.63 -41.66 33.03
C GLY A 3 24.59 -41.33 31.96
N GLN A 4 23.54 -40.61 32.34
CA GLN A 4 22.66 -39.96 31.38
C GLN A 4 23.56 -39.03 30.57
N LEU A 5 23.97 -39.49 29.39
CA LEU A 5 24.38 -38.64 28.29
C LEU A 5 23.20 -37.70 28.07
N SER A 6 23.24 -36.55 28.75
CA SER A 6 22.43 -35.39 28.40
C SER A 6 22.55 -35.26 26.89
N ALA A 7 21.49 -35.63 26.18
CA ALA A 7 21.47 -35.62 24.74
C ALA A 7 21.79 -34.19 24.34
N ARG A 8 23.03 -33.95 23.92
CA ARG A 8 23.47 -32.61 23.54
C ARG A 8 22.49 -32.11 22.49
N ASP A 9 22.02 -30.89 22.69
CA ASP A 9 21.16 -30.21 21.72
C ASP A 9 21.81 -30.37 20.33
N PRO A 10 21.19 -31.05 19.35
CA PRO A 10 21.82 -31.34 18.06
C PRO A 10 22.21 -30.05 17.33
N PHE A 11 21.56 -28.93 17.64
CA PHE A 11 21.89 -27.61 17.08
C PHE A 11 23.20 -27.04 17.64
N GLN A 12 23.75 -27.58 18.73
CA GLN A 12 25.11 -27.25 19.20
C GLN A 12 26.20 -27.88 18.33
N MET A 13 25.87 -28.90 17.53
CA MET A 13 26.83 -29.57 16.64
C MET A 13 26.90 -28.91 15.26
N LEU A 14 25.98 -27.99 14.95
CA LEU A 14 25.91 -27.30 13.67
C LEU A 14 26.52 -25.90 13.81
N ASN A 15 27.25 -25.46 12.78
CA ASN A 15 27.71 -24.08 12.68
C ASN A 15 26.58 -23.15 12.21
N PHE A 16 26.79 -21.84 12.32
CA PHE A 16 25.78 -20.85 11.96
C PHE A 16 25.32 -20.96 10.49
N ASP A 17 26.25 -21.23 9.57
CA ASP A 17 25.95 -21.27 8.13
C ASP A 17 24.95 -22.38 7.81
N CYS A 18 25.15 -23.59 8.37
CA CYS A 18 24.19 -24.69 8.24
C CYS A 18 22.82 -24.33 8.83
N ILE A 19 22.80 -23.66 9.98
CA ILE A 19 21.55 -23.23 10.63
C ILE A 19 20.84 -22.13 9.83
N SER A 20 21.58 -21.18 9.24
CA SER A 20 21.02 -20.12 8.40
C SER A 20 20.34 -20.70 7.16
N ILE A 21 20.93 -21.73 6.55
CA ILE A 21 20.30 -22.48 5.44
C ILE A 21 18.97 -23.06 5.90
N VAL A 22 18.92 -23.77 7.04
CA VAL A 22 17.68 -24.33 7.59
C VAL A 22 16.64 -23.24 7.83
N PHE A 23 17.01 -22.13 8.47
CA PHE A 23 16.09 -21.02 8.75
C PHE A 23 15.54 -20.34 7.50
N THR A 24 16.29 -20.33 6.40
CA THR A 24 15.82 -19.81 5.10
C THR A 24 14.69 -20.67 4.49
N TYR A 25 14.59 -21.94 4.87
CA TYR A 25 13.50 -22.84 4.45
C TYR A 25 12.32 -22.88 5.43
N LEU A 26 12.45 -22.28 6.61
CA LEU A 26 11.35 -22.18 7.58
C LEU A 26 10.45 -20.99 7.26
N THR A 27 9.17 -21.09 7.66
CA THR A 27 8.31 -19.91 7.62
C THR A 27 8.85 -18.85 8.57
N PRO A 28 8.60 -17.55 8.31
CA PRO A 28 9.16 -16.52 9.17
C PRO A 28 8.71 -16.65 10.64
N ILE A 29 7.48 -17.12 10.88
CA ILE A 29 6.97 -17.32 12.24
C ILE A 29 7.60 -18.53 12.92
N ASP A 30 7.97 -19.57 12.17
CA ASP A 30 8.65 -20.74 12.74
C ASP A 30 10.08 -20.40 13.16
N VAL A 31 10.79 -19.53 12.42
CA VAL A 31 12.08 -18.98 12.89
C VAL A 31 11.93 -18.23 14.22
N VAL A 32 10.86 -17.46 14.39
CA VAL A 32 10.57 -16.80 15.69
C VAL A 32 10.31 -17.85 16.77
N ARG A 33 9.56 -18.92 16.46
CA ARG A 33 9.29 -20.01 17.41
C ARG A 33 10.56 -20.76 17.82
N CYS A 34 11.52 -20.94 16.91
CA CYS A 34 12.84 -21.51 17.24
C CYS A 34 13.55 -20.72 18.35
N SER A 35 13.29 -19.41 18.49
CA SER A 35 13.87 -18.63 19.58
C SER A 35 13.36 -18.99 20.98
N LEU A 36 12.31 -19.81 21.05
CA LEU A 36 11.64 -20.22 22.29
C LEU A 36 11.93 -21.67 22.69
N THR A 37 12.64 -22.45 21.87
CA THR A 37 12.80 -23.91 22.08
C THR A 37 14.05 -24.28 22.87
N SER A 38 15.20 -23.68 22.57
CA SER A 38 16.46 -23.90 23.29
C SER A 38 17.31 -22.64 23.35
N ARG A 39 18.30 -22.59 24.25
CA ARG A 39 19.24 -21.47 24.33
C ARG A 39 20.04 -21.31 23.04
N THR A 40 20.55 -22.41 22.48
CA THR A 40 21.35 -22.40 21.26
C THR A 40 20.51 -21.95 20.06
N LEU A 41 19.29 -22.46 19.90
CA LEU A 41 18.39 -22.00 18.85
C LEU A 41 17.95 -20.54 19.03
N ARG A 42 17.81 -20.06 20.27
CA ARG A 42 17.57 -18.64 20.56
C ARG A 42 18.71 -17.76 20.08
N GLU A 43 19.95 -18.10 20.41
CA GLU A 43 21.14 -17.36 19.97
C GLU A 43 21.23 -17.35 18.43
N TRP A 44 21.07 -18.51 17.78
CA TRP A 44 21.12 -18.61 16.32
C TRP A 44 19.98 -17.90 15.61
N SER A 45 18.74 -18.07 16.06
CA SER A 45 17.58 -17.41 15.43
C SER A 45 17.65 -15.90 15.60
N LEU A 46 18.09 -15.38 16.77
CA LEU A 46 18.31 -13.95 16.96
C LEU A 46 19.40 -13.40 16.03
N SER A 47 20.50 -14.14 15.85
CA SER A 47 21.56 -13.78 14.90
C SER A 47 21.01 -13.74 13.46
N PHE A 48 20.34 -14.81 13.02
CA PHE A 48 19.73 -14.90 11.69
C PHE A 48 18.72 -13.78 11.45
N MET A 49 17.77 -13.57 12.36
CA MET A 49 16.76 -12.51 12.24
C MET A 49 17.39 -11.11 12.21
N SER A 50 18.52 -10.92 12.89
CA SER A 50 19.24 -9.64 12.94
C SER A 50 20.11 -9.37 11.71
N GLY A 51 20.59 -10.43 11.06
CA GLY A 51 21.40 -10.38 9.84
C GLY A 51 20.58 -10.65 8.58
N GLU A 52 20.57 -11.91 8.14
CA GLU A 52 20.06 -12.30 6.83
C GLU A 52 18.54 -12.43 6.75
N GLY A 53 17.88 -12.79 7.85
CA GLY A 53 16.47 -13.17 7.88
C GLY A 53 15.53 -12.08 7.36
N LEU A 54 15.78 -10.80 7.70
CA LEU A 54 14.98 -9.69 7.17
C LEU A 54 15.11 -9.57 5.65
N ARG A 55 16.33 -9.75 5.10
CA ARG A 55 16.58 -9.68 3.66
C ARG A 55 15.99 -10.87 2.92
N CYS A 56 16.06 -12.07 3.52
CA CYS A 56 15.55 -13.30 2.91
C CYS A 56 14.03 -13.36 2.89
N HIS A 57 13.37 -13.04 4.01
CA HIS A 57 11.92 -13.23 4.16
C HIS A 57 11.09 -11.96 3.92
N PHE A 58 11.70 -10.79 4.09
CA PHE A 58 11.01 -9.50 4.04
C PHE A 58 11.77 -8.44 3.22
N PRO A 59 12.26 -8.77 2.00
CA PRO A 59 13.14 -7.87 1.22
C PRO A 59 12.52 -6.50 0.93
N TYR A 60 11.19 -6.42 0.90
CA TYR A 60 10.44 -5.21 0.58
C TYR A 60 9.71 -4.57 1.76
N SER A 61 9.98 -5.05 2.98
CA SER A 61 9.31 -4.53 4.17
C SER A 61 9.98 -3.25 4.69
N THR A 62 9.20 -2.18 4.81
CA THR A 62 9.57 -0.87 5.34
C THR A 62 8.73 -0.50 6.55
N ASP A 63 9.37 -0.47 7.71
CA ASP A 63 8.70 0.05 8.90
C ASP A 63 8.46 1.56 8.70
N THR A 64 7.22 1.94 8.37
CA THR A 64 6.83 3.33 8.04
C THR A 64 6.78 4.24 9.26
N GLY A 65 6.90 3.67 10.47
CA GLY A 65 7.06 4.45 11.68
C GLY A 65 8.41 5.18 11.68
N SER A 66 8.34 6.51 11.77
CA SER A 66 9.43 7.38 12.22
C SER A 66 9.86 6.97 13.64
N PHE A 67 10.61 5.87 13.72
CA PHE A 67 11.22 5.38 14.93
C PHE A 67 12.62 5.97 15.02
N LYS A 68 12.72 7.30 14.96
CA LYS A 68 13.99 8.00 15.25
C LYS A 68 14.59 7.56 16.60
N ASN A 69 13.78 6.98 17.48
CA ASN A 69 14.18 6.49 18.80
C ASN A 69 14.00 4.96 19.00
N ASP A 70 13.40 4.24 18.04
CA ASP A 70 13.19 2.79 18.18
C ASP A 70 14.09 2.10 17.15
N THR A 71 15.39 2.11 17.48
CA THR A 71 16.35 1.09 17.05
C THR A 71 15.87 -0.26 17.58
N PHE A 72 14.71 -0.74 17.11
CA PHE A 72 14.36 -2.13 17.29
C PHE A 72 15.53 -2.94 16.75
N VAL A 73 16.18 -3.67 17.66
CA VAL A 73 17.14 -4.73 17.32
C VAL A 73 16.51 -5.50 16.15
N PRO A 74 17.20 -5.65 15.00
CA PRO A 74 16.57 -6.15 13.78
C PRO A 74 15.77 -7.46 13.96
N ALA A 75 16.12 -8.31 14.94
CA ALA A 75 15.29 -9.43 15.38
C ALA A 75 13.84 -9.09 15.84
N LYS A 76 13.63 -7.99 16.57
CA LYS A 76 12.28 -7.53 16.95
C LYS A 76 11.48 -7.09 15.73
N ARG A 77 12.12 -6.41 14.77
CA ARG A 77 11.49 -6.02 13.50
C ARG A 77 11.07 -7.26 12.71
N TYR A 78 11.98 -8.23 12.57
CA TYR A 78 11.67 -9.51 11.93
C TYR A 78 10.48 -10.20 12.61
N SER A 79 10.49 -10.31 13.93
CA SER A 79 9.42 -10.96 14.70
C SER A 79 8.06 -10.29 14.45
N ARG A 80 8.04 -8.95 14.38
CA ARG A 80 6.83 -8.19 14.07
C ARG A 80 6.32 -8.48 12.65
N PHE A 81 7.19 -8.49 11.65
CA PHE A 81 6.79 -8.82 10.27
C PHE A 81 6.31 -10.25 10.13
N ALA A 82 6.97 -11.20 10.80
CA ALA A 82 6.52 -12.59 10.85
C ALA A 82 5.12 -12.72 11.46
N GLN A 83 4.85 -12.07 12.58
CA GLN A 83 3.52 -12.07 13.21
C GLN A 83 2.45 -11.41 12.34
N LEU A 84 2.78 -10.28 11.73
CA LEU A 84 1.88 -9.57 10.81
C LEU A 84 1.53 -10.45 9.61
N HIS A 85 2.54 -11.02 8.95
CA HIS A 85 2.35 -11.90 7.82
C HIS A 85 1.52 -13.14 8.17
N GLN A 86 1.77 -13.73 9.35
CA GLN A 86 0.95 -14.81 9.88
C GLN A 86 -0.49 -14.39 10.12
N SER A 87 -0.71 -13.23 10.76
CA SER A 87 -2.05 -12.70 11.04
C SER A 87 -2.84 -12.44 9.76
N VAL A 88 -2.17 -11.91 8.72
CA VAL A 88 -2.75 -11.76 7.38
C VAL A 88 -3.12 -13.11 6.82
N LYS A 89 -2.20 -14.08 6.80
CA LYS A 89 -2.47 -15.44 6.29
C LYS A 89 -3.67 -16.09 6.99
N GLU A 90 -3.79 -15.93 8.31
CA GLU A 90 -4.88 -16.46 9.13
C GLU A 90 -6.20 -15.70 8.97
N GLY A 91 -6.23 -14.56 8.27
CA GLY A 91 -7.43 -13.73 8.18
C GLY A 91 -7.88 -13.18 9.54
N SER A 92 -6.92 -12.94 10.45
CA SER A 92 -7.17 -12.54 11.84
C SER A 92 -6.69 -11.10 12.12
N PRO A 93 -7.44 -10.07 11.67
CA PRO A 93 -7.08 -8.69 11.90
C PRO A 93 -7.20 -8.30 13.37
N SER A 94 -6.36 -7.36 13.78
CA SER A 94 -6.42 -6.75 15.11
C SER A 94 -7.57 -5.75 15.24
N THR A 95 -7.90 -5.08 14.13
CA THR A 95 -8.90 -4.00 14.06
C THR A 95 -9.53 -3.95 12.66
N VAL A 96 -10.84 -3.73 12.61
CA VAL A 96 -11.57 -3.41 11.38
C VAL A 96 -12.29 -2.09 11.61
N LEU A 97 -12.06 -1.11 10.75
CA LEU A 97 -12.69 0.20 10.78
C LEU A 97 -13.57 0.38 9.55
N LYS A 98 -14.77 0.93 9.75
CA LYS A 98 -15.74 1.25 8.71
C LYS A 98 -15.93 2.77 8.67
N PHE A 99 -15.83 3.34 7.48
CA PHE A 99 -16.06 4.75 7.20
C PHE A 99 -17.18 4.87 6.17
N GLY A 100 -18.25 5.59 6.51
CA GLY A 100 -19.35 5.90 5.59
C GLY A 100 -19.29 7.36 5.13
N ASP A 101 -19.68 7.60 3.88
CA ASP A 101 -19.74 8.92 3.23
C ASP A 101 -18.44 9.72 3.35
N SER A 102 -17.31 9.03 3.42
CA SER A 102 -16.00 9.60 3.69
C SER A 102 -15.28 9.97 2.40
N ARG A 103 -15.88 10.78 1.53
CA ARG A 103 -15.25 11.18 0.27
C ARG A 103 -14.68 12.60 0.33
N PRO A 104 -13.41 12.81 -0.06
CA PRO A 104 -12.37 11.78 -0.30
C PRO A 104 -11.82 11.20 1.03
N LEU A 105 -11.30 9.95 1.01
CA LEU A 105 -10.57 9.29 2.10
C LEU A 105 -9.17 8.86 1.63
N LYS A 106 -8.16 9.07 2.48
CA LYS A 106 -6.79 8.63 2.25
C LYS A 106 -6.21 8.04 3.54
N ALA A 107 -5.49 6.92 3.42
CA ALA A 107 -4.80 6.26 4.52
C ALA A 107 -3.33 6.04 4.16
N VAL A 108 -2.42 6.62 4.95
CA VAL A 108 -0.96 6.52 4.78
C VAL A 108 -0.30 6.55 6.16
N GLY A 109 0.69 5.70 6.38
CA GLY A 109 1.38 5.58 7.66
C GLY A 109 0.44 5.24 8.80
N ALA A 110 0.50 6.03 9.86
CA ALA A 110 -0.39 5.93 11.01
C ALA A 110 -1.69 6.72 10.86
N PHE A 111 -1.86 7.44 9.74
CA PHE A 111 -2.92 8.43 9.59
C PHE A 111 -3.98 7.95 8.60
N VAL A 112 -5.23 8.22 8.95
CA VAL A 112 -6.36 8.16 8.03
C VAL A 112 -7.05 9.51 8.06
N VAL A 113 -7.29 10.08 6.90
CA VAL A 113 -7.93 11.38 6.72
C VAL A 113 -9.10 11.22 5.79
N TRP A 114 -10.20 11.88 6.10
CA TRP A 114 -11.31 12.04 5.18
C TRP A 114 -12.02 13.36 5.42
N ILE A 115 -12.83 13.77 4.44
CA ILE A 115 -13.65 14.96 4.57
C ILE A 115 -15.10 14.51 4.74
N SER A 116 -15.78 15.17 5.67
CA SER A 116 -17.16 14.88 6.03
C SER A 116 -17.99 16.16 5.93
N ASN A 117 -19.31 16.01 5.90
CA ASN A 117 -20.25 17.13 5.92
C ASN A 117 -20.09 18.08 4.72
N LEU A 118 -19.79 17.56 3.52
CA LEU A 118 -19.61 18.36 2.31
C LEU A 118 -20.84 19.24 1.99
N SER A 119 -22.03 18.85 2.43
CA SER A 119 -23.31 19.56 2.22
C SER A 119 -23.86 20.28 3.45
N SER A 120 -23.17 20.25 4.60
CA SER A 120 -23.70 20.84 5.83
C SER A 120 -23.49 22.35 5.89
N PHE A 121 -24.47 23.08 6.45
CA PHE A 121 -24.35 24.49 6.81
C PHE A 121 -23.19 24.78 7.78
N SER A 122 -22.79 23.80 8.58
CA SER A 122 -21.63 23.91 9.48
C SER A 122 -20.28 23.96 8.75
N GLY A 123 -20.29 23.85 7.42
CA GLY A 123 -19.11 23.66 6.59
C GLY A 123 -18.55 22.24 6.64
N PRO A 124 -17.69 21.89 5.67
CA PRO A 124 -16.98 20.63 5.66
C PRO A 124 -15.95 20.58 6.80
N TYR A 125 -15.84 19.41 7.43
CA TYR A 125 -14.80 19.14 8.41
C TYR A 125 -13.84 18.12 7.84
N ILE A 126 -12.56 18.44 7.96
CA ILE A 126 -11.49 17.47 7.76
C ILE A 126 -11.43 16.63 9.03
N ARG A 127 -11.71 15.34 8.91
CA ARG A 127 -11.58 14.39 10.00
C ARG A 127 -10.31 13.61 9.80
N TYR A 128 -9.62 13.34 10.89
CA TYR A 128 -8.48 12.46 10.85
C TYR A 128 -8.41 11.59 12.09
N HIS A 129 -7.78 10.44 11.91
CA HIS A 129 -7.63 9.44 12.93
C HIS A 129 -6.19 8.93 12.89
N LEU A 130 -5.52 9.00 14.03
CA LEU A 130 -4.23 8.35 14.24
C LEU A 130 -4.50 6.92 14.71
N LEU A 131 -4.28 5.95 13.82
CA LEU A 131 -4.69 4.56 14.05
C LEU A 131 -3.88 3.84 15.13
N ARG A 132 -2.69 4.35 15.46
CA ARG A 132 -1.86 3.81 16.55
C ARG A 132 -1.12 4.89 17.30
N ASN A 133 -1.07 4.73 18.61
CA ASN A 133 -0.16 5.46 19.48
C ASN A 133 1.30 5.15 19.11
N LYS A 134 2.20 6.12 19.35
CA LYS A 134 3.63 5.87 19.20
C LYS A 134 4.03 4.72 20.12
N PHE A 135 4.90 3.84 19.65
CA PHE A 135 5.41 2.74 20.46
C PHE A 135 6.12 3.34 21.69
N GLY A 136 5.61 3.04 22.89
CA GLY A 136 6.06 3.64 24.15
C GLY A 136 4.99 4.42 24.91
N GLU A 137 3.96 4.93 24.23
CA GLU A 137 2.88 5.67 24.90
C GLU A 137 2.02 4.73 25.77
N LYS A 138 1.85 5.05 27.06
CA LYS A 138 1.18 4.20 28.07
C LYS A 138 -0.26 3.80 27.70
N HIS A 139 -0.93 4.54 26.81
CA HIS A 139 -2.34 4.34 26.45
C HIS A 139 -2.56 3.48 25.20
N ARG A 140 -1.68 2.49 24.92
CA ARG A 140 -1.62 1.70 23.67
C ARG A 140 -2.93 1.05 23.19
N SER A 141 -3.93 0.89 24.04
CA SER A 141 -5.13 0.10 23.76
C SER A 141 -6.36 0.90 23.34
N ARG A 142 -6.37 2.23 23.50
CA ARG A 142 -7.53 3.04 23.09
C ARG A 142 -7.34 3.53 21.66
N ILE A 143 -8.27 3.14 20.80
CA ILE A 143 -8.53 3.80 19.51
C ILE A 143 -8.58 5.30 19.80
N GLN A 144 -7.68 6.08 19.19
CA GLN A 144 -7.68 7.52 19.44
C GLN A 144 -9.01 8.11 18.96
N PRO A 145 -9.57 9.10 19.69
CA PRO A 145 -10.77 9.75 19.21
C PRO A 145 -10.49 10.39 17.84
N VAL A 146 -11.49 10.33 16.95
CA VAL A 146 -11.45 11.03 15.68
C VAL A 146 -11.30 12.52 15.96
N ARG A 147 -10.28 13.13 15.37
CA ARG A 147 -9.98 14.56 15.48
C ARG A 147 -10.59 15.30 14.30
N LYS A 148 -10.88 16.59 14.50
CA LYS A 148 -11.49 17.47 13.49
C LYS A 148 -10.61 18.69 13.29
N LEU A 149 -10.36 19.05 12.03
CA LEU A 149 -9.79 20.33 11.63
C LEU A 149 -10.87 21.14 10.93
N LYS A 150 -10.98 22.41 11.30
CA LYS A 150 -11.79 23.38 10.56
C LYS A 150 -10.99 23.88 9.37
N ILE A 151 -11.68 24.14 8.27
CA ILE A 151 -11.08 24.84 7.13
C ILE A 151 -10.90 26.31 7.53
N PRO A 152 -9.66 26.81 7.60
CA PRO A 152 -9.39 28.17 8.04
C PRO A 152 -9.88 29.19 7.00
N ASN A 153 -10.17 30.40 7.48
CA ASN A 153 -10.47 31.57 6.64
C ASN A 153 -11.60 31.34 5.62
N LEU A 154 -12.59 30.54 5.97
CA LEU A 154 -13.81 30.37 5.19
C LEU A 154 -14.87 31.28 5.83
N ALA A 155 -15.19 32.42 5.19
CA ALA A 155 -16.25 33.28 5.72
C ALA A 155 -17.59 32.52 5.68
N PRO A 156 -18.57 32.85 6.55
CA PRO A 156 -19.83 32.09 6.64
C PRO A 156 -20.62 31.97 5.33
N SER A 157 -20.43 32.91 4.39
CA SER A 157 -21.07 32.90 3.06
C SER A 157 -20.35 32.04 2.02
N HIS A 158 -19.21 31.43 2.37
CA HIS A 158 -18.46 30.58 1.46
C HIS A 158 -18.78 29.11 1.72
N SER A 159 -18.91 28.36 0.63
CA SER A 159 -18.88 26.90 0.66
C SER A 159 -17.51 26.40 0.23
N PHE A 160 -17.11 25.22 0.71
CA PHE A 160 -15.88 24.56 0.30
C PHE A 160 -16.21 23.15 -0.16
N ARG A 161 -15.78 22.80 -1.38
CA ARG A 161 -15.90 21.45 -1.93
C ARG A 161 -14.50 20.88 -2.09
N ALA A 162 -14.17 19.86 -1.32
CA ALA A 162 -12.90 19.18 -1.50
C ALA A 162 -12.88 18.40 -2.82
N GLU A 163 -11.81 18.58 -3.58
CA GLU A 163 -11.58 17.90 -4.86
C GLU A 163 -10.52 16.80 -4.71
N VAL A 164 -9.42 17.12 -4.02
CA VAL A 164 -8.28 16.23 -3.85
C VAL A 164 -7.80 16.29 -2.41
N ILE A 165 -7.48 15.14 -1.83
CA ILE A 165 -6.66 15.05 -0.62
C ILE A 165 -5.50 14.12 -0.87
N ASP A 166 -4.35 14.44 -0.28
CA ASP A 166 -3.23 13.52 -0.22
C ASP A 166 -2.51 13.61 1.11
N LEU A 167 -1.85 12.53 1.52
CA LEU A 167 -1.33 12.36 2.87
C LEU A 167 0.05 11.71 2.83
N SER A 168 1.03 12.29 3.52
CA SER A 168 2.33 11.68 3.70
C SER A 168 2.36 10.80 4.96
N ALA A 169 3.27 9.82 5.01
CA ALA A 169 3.45 8.98 6.19
C ALA A 169 3.89 9.76 7.44
N ASP A 170 4.53 10.92 7.25
CA ASP A 170 4.96 11.82 8.32
C ASP A 170 3.82 12.69 8.87
N GLY A 171 2.59 12.53 8.35
CA GLY A 171 1.41 13.25 8.82
C GLY A 171 1.26 14.64 8.24
N TYR A 172 1.82 14.90 7.05
CA TYR A 172 1.48 16.09 6.28
C TYR A 172 0.29 15.81 5.39
N LEU A 173 -0.71 16.67 5.46
CA LEU A 173 -1.97 16.55 4.72
C LEU A 173 -2.07 17.71 3.73
N PHE A 174 -2.17 17.38 2.45
CA PHE A 174 -2.53 18.32 1.40
C PHE A 174 -4.01 18.19 1.05
N ILE A 175 -4.69 19.32 0.88
CA ILE A 175 -6.08 19.37 0.42
C ILE A 175 -6.19 20.44 -0.64
N ARG A 176 -6.80 20.10 -1.76
CA ARG A 176 -7.33 21.05 -2.72
C ARG A 176 -8.85 21.03 -2.68
N GLY A 177 -9.46 22.20 -2.69
CA GLY A 177 -10.89 22.31 -2.92
C GLY A 177 -11.30 23.62 -3.55
N THR A 178 -12.52 23.63 -4.08
CA THR A 178 -13.16 24.81 -4.63
C THR A 178 -13.82 25.61 -3.51
N VAL A 179 -13.52 26.89 -3.42
CA VAL A 179 -14.27 27.83 -2.58
C VAL A 179 -15.25 28.58 -3.46
N LYS A 180 -16.55 28.51 -3.13
CA LYS A 180 -17.60 29.28 -3.82
C LYS A 180 -18.24 30.27 -2.86
N ARG A 181 -18.34 31.53 -3.29
CA ARG A 181 -19.13 32.59 -2.65
C ARG A 181 -20.34 32.87 -3.52
N ASN A 182 -21.54 32.79 -2.96
CA ASN A 182 -22.78 33.01 -3.74
C ASN A 182 -23.32 34.45 -3.64
N TYR A 183 -22.84 35.27 -2.69
CA TYR A 183 -23.37 36.62 -2.45
C TYR A 183 -22.31 37.58 -1.86
N PRO A 184 -22.26 38.87 -2.26
CA PRO A 184 -23.11 39.57 -3.24
C PRO A 184 -22.67 39.35 -4.70
N SER A 185 -21.50 38.75 -4.92
CA SER A 185 -21.02 38.35 -6.24
C SER A 185 -20.66 36.87 -6.22
N TYR A 186 -20.91 36.18 -7.34
CA TYR A 186 -20.42 34.83 -7.55
C TYR A 186 -18.90 34.89 -7.69
N LEU A 187 -18.18 34.28 -6.75
CA LEU A 187 -16.74 34.14 -6.81
C LEU A 187 -16.40 32.68 -6.58
N GLU A 188 -15.65 32.10 -7.52
CA GLU A 188 -15.14 30.74 -7.44
C GLU A 188 -13.61 30.80 -7.58
N PHE A 189 -12.92 30.11 -6.67
CA PHE A 189 -11.47 29.95 -6.73
C PHE A 189 -11.07 28.63 -6.11
N THR A 190 -9.90 28.14 -6.51
CA THR A 190 -9.29 26.94 -5.95
C THR A 190 -8.44 27.32 -4.74
N ARG A 191 -8.57 26.56 -3.64
CA ARG A 191 -7.76 26.73 -2.42
C ARG A 191 -6.95 25.46 -2.15
N ASP A 192 -5.64 25.64 -2.10
CA ASP A 192 -4.66 24.64 -1.64
C ASP A 192 -4.39 24.85 -0.15
N LEU A 193 -4.44 23.78 0.66
CA LEU A 193 -4.21 23.79 2.11
C LEU A 193 -3.18 22.73 2.46
N VAL A 194 -2.25 23.06 3.36
CA VAL A 194 -1.31 22.09 3.92
C VAL A 194 -1.32 22.11 5.44
N PHE A 195 -1.53 20.94 6.05
CA PHE A 195 -1.54 20.74 7.49
C PHE A 195 -0.44 19.79 7.93
N ALA A 196 0.09 20.02 9.14
CA ALA A 196 0.82 19.02 9.91
C ALA A 196 -0.11 18.43 11.00
N LEU A 197 -0.39 17.13 10.93
CA LEU A 197 -1.38 16.46 11.80
C LEU A 197 -0.86 16.12 13.21
N GLU A 198 0.46 16.09 13.40
CA GLU A 198 1.08 15.83 14.71
C GLU A 198 0.79 16.96 15.71
N GLY A 199 0.68 18.20 15.23
CA GLY A 199 0.37 19.41 16.01
C GLY A 199 -0.83 20.19 15.47
N PRO A 200 -1.86 19.50 14.97
CA PRO A 200 -2.85 19.95 13.97
C PRO A 200 -2.74 21.41 13.49
N LYS A 201 -1.63 21.73 12.79
CA LYS A 201 -1.27 23.10 12.43
C LYS A 201 -1.40 23.30 10.93
N LEU A 202 -2.11 24.35 10.51
CA LEU A 202 -2.02 24.84 9.14
C LEU A 202 -0.61 25.40 8.91
N LEU A 203 0.11 24.82 7.96
CA LEU A 203 1.44 25.30 7.58
C LEU A 203 1.33 26.50 6.65
N TRP A 204 0.53 26.35 5.60
CA TRP A 204 0.22 27.42 4.66
C TRP A 204 -1.04 27.08 3.86
N TYR A 205 -1.57 28.09 3.18
CA TYR A 205 -2.60 27.93 2.16
C TYR A 205 -2.34 28.88 1.00
N GLN A 206 -2.89 28.55 -0.17
CA GLN A 206 -2.81 29.39 -1.35
C GLN A 206 -4.16 29.39 -2.07
N ASP A 207 -4.69 30.58 -2.30
CA ASP A 207 -5.87 30.80 -3.14
C ASP A 207 -5.41 31.09 -4.56
N ARG A 208 -6.06 30.47 -5.55
CA ARG A 208 -5.82 30.70 -6.98
C ARG A 208 -7.16 30.83 -7.68
N ARG A 209 -7.35 31.92 -8.41
CA ARG A 209 -8.55 32.05 -9.24
C ARG A 209 -8.50 31.08 -10.41
N ASP A 210 -9.67 30.68 -10.92
CA ASP A 210 -9.74 29.67 -11.98
C ASP A 210 -9.19 30.16 -13.33
N ASP A 211 -9.06 31.48 -13.51
CA ASP A 211 -8.46 32.15 -14.65
C ASP A 211 -6.92 32.32 -14.54
N GLU A 212 -6.32 32.01 -13.39
CA GLU A 212 -4.86 32.08 -13.22
C GLU A 212 -4.16 30.94 -13.99
N LEU A 213 -3.40 31.32 -15.02
CA LEU A 213 -2.54 30.42 -15.77
C LEU A 213 -1.09 30.42 -15.22
N PRO A 214 -0.40 29.27 -15.23
CA PRO A 214 -0.89 27.96 -15.66
C PRO A 214 -1.75 27.27 -14.58
N LYS A 215 -2.82 26.58 -15.00
CA LYS A 215 -3.61 25.75 -14.09
C LYS A 215 -2.75 24.59 -13.59
N LEU A 216 -2.55 24.50 -12.27
CA LEU A 216 -1.80 23.40 -11.65
C LEU A 216 -2.74 22.22 -11.36
N TYR A 217 -2.25 20.99 -11.42
CA TYR A 217 -2.90 19.80 -10.86
C TYR A 217 -2.00 19.17 -9.79
N PRO A 218 -2.51 18.92 -8.58
CA PRO A 218 -1.75 18.25 -7.55
C PRO A 218 -1.53 16.79 -7.95
N LEU A 219 -0.30 16.31 -7.81
CA LEU A 219 0.06 14.92 -8.05
C LEU A 219 0.13 14.17 -6.72
N TYR A 220 1.12 14.52 -5.89
CA TYR A 220 1.43 13.82 -4.65
C TYR A 220 2.03 14.76 -3.59
N ILE A 221 1.88 14.39 -2.32
CA ILE A 221 2.69 14.92 -1.22
C ILE A 221 3.82 13.95 -0.87
N GLY A 222 5.05 14.39 -1.07
CA GLY A 222 6.25 13.67 -0.66
C GLY A 222 6.58 13.85 0.82
N LYS A 223 7.85 13.62 1.15
CA LYS A 223 8.42 13.76 2.49
C LYS A 223 8.59 15.23 2.89
N GLU A 224 9.08 16.06 1.96
CA GLU A 224 9.39 17.47 2.22
C GLU A 224 8.75 18.45 1.23
N GLN A 225 8.09 17.93 0.20
CA GLN A 225 7.55 18.74 -0.90
C GLN A 225 6.26 18.19 -1.47
N ILE A 226 5.51 19.05 -2.15
CA ILE A 226 4.26 18.75 -2.84
C ILE A 226 4.49 18.95 -4.33
N TYR A 227 4.08 17.97 -5.11
CA TYR A 227 4.28 17.92 -6.55
C TYR A 227 3.01 18.35 -7.29
N PHE A 228 3.17 19.21 -8.28
CA PHE A 228 2.12 19.66 -9.18
C PHE A 228 2.57 19.51 -10.62
N VAL A 229 1.62 19.29 -11.54
CA VAL A 229 1.86 19.40 -12.98
C VAL A 229 1.04 20.55 -13.56
N THR A 230 1.59 21.29 -14.51
CA THR A 230 0.85 22.34 -15.23
C THR A 230 -0.02 21.75 -16.33
N LYS A 231 -1.23 22.31 -16.53
CA LYS A 231 -2.13 21.99 -17.65
C LYS A 231 -1.86 22.93 -18.83
N VAL A 232 -0.71 22.77 -19.47
CA VAL A 232 -0.35 23.49 -20.69
C VAL A 232 0.17 22.53 -21.76
N ASP A 233 0.33 23.01 -22.99
CA ASP A 233 0.82 22.22 -24.13
C ASP A 233 2.21 21.63 -23.89
N THR A 234 2.99 22.20 -22.97
CA THR A 234 4.25 21.59 -22.51
C THR A 234 4.22 21.51 -21.00
N PRO A 235 3.74 20.38 -20.42
CA PRO A 235 3.54 20.28 -18.99
C PRO A 235 4.87 20.41 -18.25
N GLU A 236 4.81 21.09 -17.11
CA GLU A 236 5.93 21.35 -16.22
C GLU A 236 5.62 20.67 -14.88
N LEU A 237 6.62 20.00 -14.32
CA LEU A 237 6.58 19.52 -12.94
C LEU A 237 7.07 20.63 -12.01
N ILE A 238 6.25 20.98 -11.03
CA ILE A 238 6.54 22.01 -10.04
C ILE A 238 6.52 21.37 -8.67
N ALA A 239 7.56 21.61 -7.87
CA ALA A 239 7.59 21.21 -6.47
C ALA A 239 7.54 22.43 -5.55
N TYR A 240 6.76 22.33 -4.48
CA TYR A 240 6.68 23.32 -3.41
C TYR A 240 7.07 22.70 -2.08
N SER A 241 7.80 23.43 -1.24
CA SER A 241 8.11 22.98 0.12
C SER A 241 6.83 22.79 0.93
N ILE A 242 6.68 21.63 1.58
CA ILE A 242 5.56 21.35 2.48
C ILE A 242 5.51 22.36 3.64
N LYS A 243 6.66 22.83 4.12
CA LYS A 243 6.72 23.67 5.32
C LYS A 243 6.42 25.13 5.03
N THR A 244 6.94 25.67 3.92
CA THR A 244 6.92 27.12 3.64
C THR A 244 5.99 27.51 2.50
N GLY A 245 5.56 26.55 1.66
CA GLY A 245 4.80 26.84 0.45
C GLY A 245 5.62 27.54 -0.63
N GLN A 246 6.94 27.66 -0.46
CA GLN A 246 7.83 28.23 -1.46
C GLN A 246 8.10 27.21 -2.57
N ARG A 247 8.14 27.68 -3.81
CA ARG A 247 8.51 26.85 -4.97
C ARG A 247 9.99 26.45 -4.86
N LEU A 248 10.26 25.15 -4.92
CA LEU A 248 11.61 24.59 -4.90
C LEU A 248 12.22 24.53 -6.30
N TYR A 249 11.45 24.01 -7.26
CA TYR A 249 11.85 23.98 -8.67
C TYR A 249 10.64 23.96 -9.60
N CYS A 250 10.91 24.22 -10.88
CA CYS A 250 10.02 24.00 -12.02
C CYS A 250 10.84 23.32 -13.11
N SER A 251 10.38 22.18 -13.63
CA SER A 251 11.10 21.39 -14.63
C SER A 251 10.18 21.02 -15.79
N MET A 252 10.67 21.17 -17.01
CA MET A 252 9.94 20.81 -18.23
C MET A 252 9.82 19.29 -18.32
N LEU A 253 8.61 18.77 -18.47
CA LEU A 253 8.40 17.35 -18.73
C LEU A 253 8.57 17.05 -20.24
N PRO A 254 9.06 15.86 -20.60
CA PRO A 254 9.18 15.45 -21.99
C PRO A 254 7.89 15.58 -22.82
N GLY A 255 8.00 15.67 -24.14
CA GLY A 255 6.84 15.79 -25.03
C GLY A 255 5.83 14.63 -24.96
N GLN A 256 6.22 13.46 -24.44
CA GLN A 256 5.30 12.32 -24.24
C GLN A 256 4.23 12.55 -23.16
N PHE A 257 4.32 13.66 -22.43
CA PHE A 257 3.30 14.09 -21.47
C PHE A 257 2.24 15.00 -22.10
N ARG A 258 2.35 15.33 -23.40
CA ARG A 258 1.39 16.15 -24.15
C ARG A 258 0.09 15.37 -24.42
N ASN A 259 -1.05 16.09 -24.43
CA ASN A 259 -2.40 15.63 -24.80
C ASN A 259 -3.12 14.67 -23.84
N ASN A 260 -3.76 15.22 -22.80
CA ASN A 260 -4.64 14.49 -21.85
C ASN A 260 -3.92 13.61 -20.85
N THR A 261 -2.82 14.08 -20.26
CA THR A 261 -2.32 13.50 -19.01
C THR A 261 -3.38 13.71 -17.94
N ASN A 262 -4.29 12.74 -17.83
CA ASN A 262 -5.09 12.57 -16.64
C ASN A 262 -4.07 12.48 -15.48
N PRO A 263 -4.08 13.40 -14.50
CA PRO A 263 -3.10 13.39 -13.42
C PRO A 263 -3.03 12.02 -12.71
N SER A 264 -4.09 11.22 -12.80
CA SER A 264 -4.15 9.83 -12.33
C SER A 264 -3.13 8.88 -12.97
N LEU A 265 -2.39 9.29 -14.00
CA LEU A 265 -1.36 8.48 -14.65
C LEU A 265 0.01 8.55 -13.96
N PHE A 266 0.21 9.52 -13.05
CA PHE A 266 1.40 9.53 -12.21
C PHE A 266 1.23 8.55 -11.05
N SER A 267 2.27 7.79 -10.77
CA SER A 267 2.44 6.97 -9.59
C SER A 267 3.64 7.45 -8.79
N PHE A 268 3.61 7.26 -7.48
CA PHE A 268 4.69 7.70 -6.60
C PHE A 268 5.50 6.51 -6.11
N VAL A 269 6.82 6.57 -6.31
CA VAL A 269 7.79 5.58 -5.84
C VAL A 269 8.78 6.32 -4.96
N ARG A 270 9.03 5.82 -3.75
CA ARG A 270 10.02 6.43 -2.87
C ARG A 270 10.73 5.41 -2.03
N ASP A 271 11.91 5.75 -1.56
CA ASP A 271 12.54 5.16 -0.38
C ASP A 271 12.68 6.21 0.74
N LYS A 272 13.62 6.02 1.68
CA LYS A 272 13.86 6.96 2.77
C LYS A 272 14.54 8.27 2.33
N GLU A 273 15.28 8.21 1.23
CA GLU A 273 16.20 9.24 0.72
C GLU A 273 15.75 9.79 -0.64
N ASN A 274 15.20 8.93 -1.49
CA ASN A 274 14.85 9.21 -2.87
C ASN A 274 13.34 9.19 -3.08
N GLU A 275 12.86 10.14 -3.87
CA GLU A 275 11.48 10.20 -4.34
C GLU A 275 11.47 10.22 -5.85
N PHE A 276 10.53 9.51 -6.47
CA PHE A 276 10.37 9.42 -7.90
C PHE A 276 8.88 9.51 -8.26
N LEU A 277 8.59 10.29 -9.29
CA LEU A 277 7.29 10.30 -9.95
C LEU A 277 7.40 9.44 -11.21
N ALA A 278 6.64 8.35 -11.24
CA ALA A 278 6.56 7.47 -12.38
C ALA A 278 5.36 7.85 -13.24
N HIS A 279 5.57 8.06 -14.52
CA HIS A 279 4.50 8.28 -15.49
C HIS A 279 4.51 7.17 -16.52
N VAL A 280 3.34 6.56 -16.74
CA VAL A 280 3.16 5.50 -17.72
C VAL A 280 2.46 6.09 -18.93
N SER A 281 3.13 6.08 -20.08
CA SER A 281 2.62 6.63 -21.34
C SER A 281 2.68 5.62 -22.48
N ARG A 282 1.72 5.72 -23.40
CA ARG A 282 1.73 5.01 -24.69
C ARG A 282 2.30 5.95 -25.74
N VAL A 283 3.61 5.87 -25.98
CA VAL A 283 4.34 6.85 -26.82
C VAL A 283 4.08 6.62 -28.32
N ARG A 284 3.77 5.37 -28.70
CA ARG A 284 3.24 4.88 -29.98
C ARG A 284 3.26 3.35 -29.85
N SER A 285 2.19 2.66 -30.24
CA SER A 285 2.21 1.19 -30.29
C SER A 285 3.42 0.73 -31.14
N PRO A 286 4.20 -0.28 -30.70
CA PRO A 286 3.86 -1.28 -29.69
C PRO A 286 4.61 -1.10 -28.36
N PHE A 287 4.82 0.12 -27.86
CA PHE A 287 5.56 0.32 -26.61
C PHE A 287 4.86 1.22 -25.58
N VAL A 288 4.91 0.77 -24.32
CA VAL A 288 4.66 1.57 -23.12
C VAL A 288 6.00 2.12 -22.66
N CYS A 289 6.05 3.42 -22.37
CA CYS A 289 7.19 4.06 -21.75
C CYS A 289 6.84 4.39 -20.30
N VAL A 290 7.64 3.89 -19.36
CA VAL A 290 7.64 4.32 -17.97
C VAL A 290 8.73 5.37 -17.81
N THR A 291 8.34 6.62 -17.59
CA THR A 291 9.27 7.73 -17.33
C THR A 291 9.35 7.95 -15.83
N LEU A 292 10.55 7.85 -15.28
CA LEU A 292 10.83 8.12 -13.88
C LEU A 292 11.45 9.50 -13.76
N VAL A 293 10.79 10.39 -13.03
CA VAL A 293 11.23 11.76 -12.76
C VAL A 293 11.71 11.84 -11.32
N SER A 294 12.95 12.29 -11.13
CA SER A 294 13.56 12.51 -9.83
C SER A 294 12.76 13.56 -9.06
N GLY A 295 12.37 13.24 -7.82
CA GLY A 295 11.72 14.17 -6.93
C GLY A 295 12.64 15.33 -6.55
N ILE A 296 13.96 15.12 -6.46
CA ILE A 296 14.91 16.12 -5.96
C ILE A 296 14.95 17.37 -6.85
N ASP A 297 14.95 17.20 -8.16
CA ASP A 297 15.18 18.27 -9.14
C ASP A 297 14.17 18.30 -10.29
N GLY A 298 13.22 17.35 -10.32
CA GLY A 298 12.19 17.26 -11.34
C GLY A 298 12.69 16.81 -12.71
N LYS A 299 13.92 16.31 -12.82
CA LYS A 299 14.48 15.85 -14.09
C LYS A 299 14.17 14.38 -14.33
N VAL A 300 14.06 14.00 -15.60
CA VAL A 300 13.94 12.59 -15.98
C VAL A 300 15.20 11.85 -15.56
N SER A 301 15.05 10.91 -14.64
CA SER A 301 16.13 10.04 -14.16
C SER A 301 16.29 8.82 -15.07
N GLN A 302 15.18 8.27 -15.57
CA GLN A 302 15.21 7.08 -16.40
C GLN A 302 13.95 6.97 -17.27
N GLU A 303 14.12 6.39 -18.47
CA GLU A 303 13.02 5.91 -19.31
C GLU A 303 13.13 4.40 -19.50
N ILE A 304 12.04 3.68 -19.24
CA ILE A 304 11.97 2.23 -19.43
C ILE A 304 10.94 1.96 -20.53
N ARG A 305 11.40 1.42 -21.65
CA ARG A 305 10.55 1.03 -22.78
C ARG A 305 10.19 -0.44 -22.66
N ILE A 306 8.90 -0.71 -22.71
CA ILE A 306 8.33 -2.03 -22.51
C ILE A 306 7.41 -2.29 -23.67
N LYS A 307 7.50 -3.47 -24.26
CA LYS A 307 6.58 -3.84 -25.34
C LYS A 307 5.15 -3.88 -24.80
N ASP A 308 4.29 -3.01 -25.36
CA ASP A 308 2.85 -2.88 -25.14
C ASP A 308 2.15 -3.88 -26.05
N ASP A 309 1.96 -5.07 -25.53
CA ASP A 309 1.12 -6.08 -26.16
C ASP A 309 -0.35 -5.89 -25.74
N LEU A 310 -1.26 -6.79 -26.08
CA LEU A 310 -2.71 -6.70 -25.81
C LEU A 310 -3.11 -6.67 -24.31
N TRP A 311 -2.15 -6.60 -23.39
CA TRP A 311 -2.39 -6.77 -21.96
C TRP A 311 -2.45 -5.40 -21.28
N PRO A 312 -3.57 -5.05 -20.61
CA PRO A 312 -3.63 -3.86 -19.78
C PRO A 312 -2.49 -3.86 -18.76
N LEU A 313 -1.69 -2.79 -18.78
CA LEU A 313 -0.56 -2.60 -17.87
C LEU A 313 -0.96 -1.65 -16.75
N LYS A 314 -0.75 -2.10 -15.51
CA LYS A 314 -1.02 -1.32 -14.30
C LYS A 314 0.26 -1.14 -13.50
N PHE A 315 0.53 0.10 -13.10
CA PHE A 315 1.65 0.42 -12.24
C PHE A 315 1.28 0.20 -10.77
N GLN A 316 2.15 -0.47 -10.01
CA GLN A 316 2.05 -0.61 -8.56
C GLN A 316 3.35 -0.19 -7.90
N GLY A 317 3.39 0.99 -7.27
CA GLY A 317 4.54 1.42 -6.48
C GLY A 317 4.57 0.73 -5.12
N GLN A 318 5.75 0.30 -4.67
CA GLN A 318 5.95 -0.15 -3.30
C GLN A 318 6.46 1.02 -2.45
N PRO A 319 5.72 1.47 -1.43
CA PRO A 319 6.14 2.60 -0.62
C PRO A 319 7.42 2.25 0.18
N ASN A 320 8.35 3.22 0.19
CA ASN A 320 9.57 3.30 0.99
C ASN A 320 10.72 2.31 0.68
N VAL A 321 10.66 1.52 -0.40
CA VAL A 321 11.78 0.66 -0.86
C VAL A 321 12.36 1.05 -2.21
N ALA A 322 11.89 2.14 -2.83
CA ALA A 322 12.25 2.50 -4.20
C ALA A 322 12.13 1.29 -5.14
N ALA A 323 10.96 0.65 -5.10
CA ALA A 323 10.60 -0.44 -6.00
C ALA A 323 9.18 -0.24 -6.53
N PHE A 324 8.92 -0.79 -7.72
CA PHE A 324 7.60 -0.81 -8.32
C PHE A 324 7.44 -2.06 -9.17
N ALA A 325 6.19 -2.44 -9.40
CA ALA A 325 5.83 -3.58 -10.22
C ALA A 325 4.92 -3.11 -11.35
N LEU A 326 5.11 -3.71 -12.52
CA LEU A 326 4.21 -3.55 -13.64
C LEU A 326 3.38 -4.81 -13.76
N GLU A 327 2.10 -4.68 -13.47
CA GLU A 327 1.12 -5.75 -13.55
C GLU A 327 0.57 -5.81 -14.97
N ARG A 328 0.68 -6.96 -15.61
CA ARG A 328 -0.03 -7.29 -16.85
C ARG A 328 -1.12 -8.30 -16.51
N ASN A 329 -2.34 -8.04 -16.97
CA ASN A 329 -3.48 -8.92 -16.78
C ASN A 329 -3.92 -9.55 -18.10
N LEU A 330 -4.14 -10.86 -18.11
CA LEU A 330 -4.79 -11.57 -19.21
C LEU A 330 -5.95 -12.39 -18.65
N SER A 331 -7.16 -11.98 -18.99
CA SER A 331 -8.37 -12.67 -18.54
C SER A 331 -8.78 -13.80 -19.50
N ASN A 332 -9.46 -14.82 -18.96
CA ASN A 332 -9.99 -15.95 -19.70
C ASN A 332 -8.95 -16.64 -20.61
N PHE A 333 -7.77 -16.90 -20.05
CA PHE A 333 -6.67 -17.58 -20.70
C PHE A 333 -7.13 -18.92 -21.29
N LEU A 334 -6.98 -19.05 -22.62
CA LEU A 334 -7.35 -20.22 -23.41
C LEU A 334 -8.82 -20.66 -23.29
N GLY A 335 -9.73 -19.76 -22.90
CA GLY A 335 -11.13 -20.11 -22.66
C GLY A 335 -11.35 -21.04 -21.46
N LYS A 336 -10.31 -21.26 -20.63
CA LYS A 336 -10.36 -22.17 -19.46
C LYS A 336 -10.87 -21.48 -18.19
N GLY A 337 -11.35 -20.23 -18.29
CA GLY A 337 -11.72 -19.44 -17.11
C GLY A 337 -10.55 -19.16 -16.17
N LEU A 338 -9.31 -19.20 -16.68
CA LEU A 338 -8.11 -18.86 -15.91
C LEU A 338 -7.72 -17.41 -16.18
N ASP A 339 -7.41 -16.66 -15.13
CA ASP A 339 -6.87 -15.32 -15.26
C ASP A 339 -5.38 -15.33 -14.91
N LEU A 340 -4.56 -14.66 -15.71
CA LEU A 340 -3.12 -14.55 -15.48
C LEU A 340 -2.79 -13.12 -15.04
N LYS A 341 -2.05 -13.01 -13.94
CA LYS A 341 -1.42 -11.75 -13.50
C LYS A 341 0.10 -11.91 -13.52
N LEU A 342 0.75 -11.24 -14.46
CA LEU A 342 2.21 -11.19 -14.53
C LEU A 342 2.72 -9.91 -13.89
N PHE A 343 3.68 -10.01 -12.99
CA PHE A 343 4.35 -8.87 -12.38
C PHE A 343 5.81 -8.81 -12.78
N GLU A 344 6.22 -7.73 -13.44
CA GLU A 344 7.62 -7.39 -13.65
C GLU A 344 8.06 -6.42 -12.54
N LYS A 345 8.89 -6.88 -11.60
CA LYS A 345 9.34 -6.08 -10.45
C LYS A 345 10.63 -5.35 -10.79
N TYR A 346 10.64 -4.05 -10.51
CA TYR A 346 11.78 -3.17 -10.66
C TYR A 346 12.20 -2.64 -9.30
N SER A 347 13.51 -2.56 -9.05
CA SER A 347 14.06 -1.90 -7.87
C SER A 347 15.25 -1.02 -8.24
N LEU A 348 15.41 0.06 -7.48
CA LEU A 348 16.56 0.97 -7.59
C LEU A 348 17.86 0.22 -7.27
N GLN A 349 18.80 0.26 -8.20
CA GLN A 349 20.13 -0.32 -8.04
C GLN A 349 21.14 0.73 -7.58
N ARG A 350 22.34 0.29 -7.19
CA ARG A 350 23.43 1.18 -6.72
C ARG A 350 23.89 2.23 -7.74
N ASN A 351 23.66 1.98 -9.03
CA ASN A 351 23.96 2.93 -10.10
C ASN A 351 22.88 4.02 -10.27
N GLY A 352 21.87 4.05 -9.40
CA GLY A 352 20.76 5.01 -9.47
C GLY A 352 19.68 4.66 -10.49
N MET A 353 19.75 3.50 -11.14
CA MET A 353 18.79 3.07 -12.15
C MET A 353 17.87 1.98 -11.61
N PHE A 354 16.61 2.01 -12.02
CA PHE A 354 15.68 0.91 -11.78
C PHE A 354 15.91 -0.19 -12.81
N THR A 355 16.16 -1.41 -12.34
CA THR A 355 16.27 -2.59 -13.20
C THR A 355 15.28 -3.63 -12.77
N ILE A 356 14.87 -4.48 -13.71
CA ILE A 356 14.04 -5.62 -13.38
C ILE A 356 14.83 -6.58 -12.49
N VAL A 357 14.21 -7.03 -11.40
CA VAL A 357 14.82 -7.95 -10.42
C VAL A 357 14.13 -9.30 -10.36
N SER A 358 12.83 -9.36 -10.66
CA SER A 358 12.14 -10.63 -10.81
C SER A 358 10.89 -10.53 -11.69
N ARG A 359 10.44 -11.68 -12.17
CA ARG A 359 9.13 -11.87 -12.79
C ARG A 359 8.34 -12.93 -12.06
N ASP A 360 7.16 -12.55 -11.57
CA ASP A 360 6.27 -13.45 -10.87
C ASP A 360 4.96 -13.57 -11.63
N LEU A 361 4.56 -14.80 -11.96
CA LEU A 361 3.28 -15.10 -12.57
C LEU A 361 2.33 -15.67 -11.53
N PHE A 362 1.15 -15.08 -11.42
CA PHE A 362 0.05 -15.61 -10.63
C PHE A 362 -1.05 -16.11 -11.56
N ILE A 363 -1.48 -17.34 -11.30
CA ILE A 363 -2.67 -17.94 -11.90
C ILE A 363 -3.79 -17.79 -10.90
N VAL A 364 -4.82 -17.10 -11.35
CA VAL A 364 -6.09 -17.00 -10.68
C VAL A 364 -7.01 -17.98 -11.37
N GLU A 365 -7.45 -19.00 -10.65
CA GLU A 365 -8.60 -19.78 -11.09
C GLU A 365 -9.81 -18.86 -11.05
N GLY A 366 -10.24 -18.38 -12.22
CA GLY A 366 -11.47 -17.63 -12.35
C GLY A 366 -12.60 -18.56 -11.93
N SER A 367 -13.30 -18.22 -10.87
CA SER A 367 -14.47 -19.00 -10.51
C SER A 367 -15.48 -18.78 -11.64
N ALA A 368 -16.04 -19.86 -12.16
CA ALA A 368 -17.27 -19.81 -12.92
C ALA A 368 -18.48 -19.30 -12.07
N ALA A 369 -18.31 -18.63 -10.91
CA ALA A 369 -19.44 -18.20 -10.07
C ALA A 369 -19.26 -17.10 -8.99
N GLY A 370 -18.15 -16.34 -8.83
CA GLY A 370 -18.15 -15.27 -7.80
C GLY A 370 -16.85 -14.57 -7.33
N THR A 371 -15.64 -14.88 -7.82
CA THR A 371 -14.44 -14.05 -7.51
C THR A 371 -14.36 -12.85 -8.46
N GLN A 372 -15.03 -11.76 -8.12
CA GLN A 372 -15.05 -10.58 -9.00
C GLN A 372 -13.81 -9.68 -8.84
N TYR A 373 -13.20 -9.64 -7.65
CA TYR A 373 -12.13 -8.69 -7.39
C TYR A 373 -10.97 -9.31 -6.60
N ILE A 374 -9.83 -9.45 -7.26
CA ILE A 374 -8.59 -9.95 -6.67
C ILE A 374 -7.52 -8.88 -6.74
N TYR A 375 -6.95 -8.58 -5.58
CA TYR A 375 -5.77 -7.76 -5.46
C TYR A 375 -4.58 -8.64 -5.06
N VAL A 376 -3.46 -8.48 -5.74
CA VAL A 376 -2.19 -9.16 -5.41
C VAL A 376 -1.16 -8.08 -5.09
N ASP A 377 -0.52 -8.20 -3.94
CA ASP A 377 0.71 -7.47 -3.63
C ASP A 377 1.88 -8.34 -4.12
N PRO A 378 2.55 -7.91 -5.21
CA PRO A 378 3.62 -8.71 -5.77
C PRO A 378 4.84 -8.75 -4.84
N PHE A 379 5.08 -7.74 -4.01
CA PHE A 379 6.27 -7.65 -3.17
C PHE A 379 6.20 -8.56 -1.95
N ARG A 380 5.00 -8.72 -1.39
CA ARG A 380 4.79 -9.58 -0.22
C ARG A 380 4.25 -10.97 -0.55
N HIS A 381 3.92 -11.23 -1.82
CA HIS A 381 3.20 -12.44 -2.24
C HIS A 381 1.95 -12.66 -1.37
N LEU A 382 1.21 -11.57 -1.15
CA LEU A 382 -0.06 -11.60 -0.44
C LEU A 382 -1.17 -11.29 -1.44
N ALA A 383 -2.25 -12.04 -1.38
CA ALA A 383 -3.39 -11.81 -2.23
C ALA A 383 -4.67 -11.76 -1.40
N PHE A 384 -5.56 -10.86 -1.80
CA PHE A 384 -6.83 -10.58 -1.17
C PHE A 384 -7.92 -10.65 -2.23
N ALA A 385 -9.06 -11.24 -1.90
CA ALA A 385 -10.20 -11.31 -2.80
C ALA A 385 -11.50 -10.94 -2.09
N MET A 386 -12.39 -10.27 -2.81
CA MET A 386 -13.81 -10.23 -2.48
C MET A 386 -14.50 -11.36 -3.23
N THR A 387 -15.09 -12.29 -2.48
CA THR A 387 -15.81 -13.43 -3.04
C THR A 387 -17.30 -13.29 -2.76
N ASP A 388 -18.13 -13.45 -3.78
CA ASP A 388 -19.58 -13.48 -3.61
C ASP A 388 -19.93 -14.70 -2.73
N ALA A 389 -20.62 -14.44 -1.63
CA ALA A 389 -21.12 -15.50 -0.75
C ALA A 389 -22.60 -15.80 -1.04
N THR A 390 -23.34 -14.74 -1.37
CA THR A 390 -24.75 -14.73 -1.81
C THR A 390 -24.95 -13.50 -2.70
N PHE A 391 -26.14 -13.32 -3.29
CA PHE A 391 -26.47 -12.11 -4.06
C PHE A 391 -26.36 -10.79 -3.28
N GLU A 392 -26.35 -10.83 -1.95
CA GLU A 392 -26.38 -9.63 -1.08
C GLU A 392 -25.17 -9.49 -0.17
N THR A 393 -24.32 -10.52 -0.09
CA THR A 393 -23.16 -10.52 0.80
C THR A 393 -21.90 -11.01 0.10
N THR A 394 -20.81 -10.29 0.35
CA THR A 394 -19.46 -10.69 -0.05
C THR A 394 -18.64 -11.08 1.18
N ILE A 395 -17.81 -12.11 1.02
CA ILE A 395 -16.83 -12.54 2.03
C ILE A 395 -15.45 -12.08 1.55
N PRO A 396 -14.76 -11.22 2.32
CA PRO A 396 -13.35 -10.94 2.10
C PRO A 396 -12.51 -12.17 2.48
N ARG A 397 -11.62 -12.57 1.57
CA ARG A 397 -10.76 -13.73 1.71
C ARG A 397 -9.30 -13.40 1.49
N ILE A 398 -8.45 -14.14 2.18
CA ILE A 398 -7.02 -14.18 1.94
C ILE A 398 -6.76 -15.34 0.99
N LEU A 399 -6.05 -15.06 -0.09
CA LEU A 399 -5.58 -16.05 -1.03
C LEU A 399 -4.11 -16.36 -0.73
N GLU A 400 -3.77 -17.64 -0.67
CA GLU A 400 -2.39 -18.07 -0.51
C GLU A 400 -1.81 -18.45 -1.88
N PRO A 401 -0.70 -17.80 -2.28
CA PRO A 401 0.06 -18.27 -3.42
C PRO A 401 0.77 -19.57 -3.08
N LYS A 402 0.60 -20.56 -3.94
CA LYS A 402 1.31 -21.83 -3.89
C LYS A 402 2.14 -21.98 -5.16
N GLU A 403 3.32 -22.56 -5.02
CA GLU A 403 4.12 -22.86 -6.20
C GLU A 403 3.35 -23.83 -7.12
N MET A 404 3.28 -23.50 -8.40
CA MET A 404 2.53 -24.26 -9.38
C MET A 404 3.29 -25.52 -9.80
N SER A 405 2.89 -26.72 -9.42
CA SER A 405 3.66 -27.93 -9.78
C SER A 405 3.52 -28.39 -11.25
N ASP A 406 2.45 -28.01 -11.95
CA ASP A 406 2.16 -28.48 -13.31
C ASP A 406 3.10 -27.89 -14.38
N LYS A 407 4.08 -28.68 -14.81
CA LYS A 407 5.06 -28.29 -15.84
C LYS A 407 4.44 -28.10 -17.22
N ASN A 408 3.41 -28.86 -17.58
CA ASN A 408 2.79 -28.76 -18.90
C ASN A 408 2.06 -27.43 -19.04
N LEU A 409 1.28 -27.08 -18.02
CA LEU A 409 0.59 -25.80 -17.97
C LEU A 409 1.57 -24.62 -17.89
N ARG A 410 2.68 -24.74 -17.13
CA ARG A 410 3.77 -23.74 -17.16
C ARG A 410 4.34 -23.54 -18.57
N ASN A 411 4.58 -24.63 -19.31
CA ASN A 411 5.12 -24.56 -20.67
C ASN A 411 4.11 -23.92 -21.66
N GLU A 412 2.84 -24.30 -21.57
CA GLU A 412 1.74 -23.72 -22.36
C GLU A 412 1.62 -22.21 -22.12
N ILE A 413 1.55 -21.79 -20.86
CA ILE A 413 1.52 -20.38 -20.47
C ILE A 413 2.79 -19.65 -20.93
N GLY A 414 3.97 -20.26 -20.72
CA GLY A 414 5.24 -19.68 -21.13
C GLY A 414 5.34 -19.45 -22.64
N ALA A 415 4.78 -20.35 -23.46
CA ALA A 415 4.72 -20.16 -24.91
C ALA A 415 3.83 -18.97 -25.29
N VAL A 416 2.64 -18.84 -24.69
CA VAL A 416 1.72 -17.73 -24.97
C VAL A 416 2.30 -16.39 -24.51
N ILE A 417 2.89 -16.34 -23.33
CA ILE A 417 3.53 -15.12 -22.79
C ILE A 417 4.67 -14.65 -23.70
N LYS A 418 5.47 -15.58 -24.25
CA LYS A 418 6.51 -15.25 -25.25
C LYS A 418 5.93 -14.74 -26.57
N GLN A 419 4.83 -15.32 -27.06
CA GLN A 419 4.13 -14.80 -28.25
C GLN A 419 3.64 -13.37 -28.04
N HIS A 420 3.24 -13.04 -26.80
CA HIS A 420 2.93 -11.68 -26.36
C HIS A 420 4.15 -10.90 -25.86
N GLY A 421 5.35 -11.14 -26.42
CA GLY A 421 6.48 -10.22 -26.29
C GLY A 421 7.20 -10.18 -24.93
N VAL A 422 6.73 -10.91 -23.92
CA VAL A 422 7.42 -11.02 -22.64
C VAL A 422 8.59 -11.98 -22.79
N ASN A 423 9.75 -11.39 -23.08
CA ASN A 423 11.01 -12.10 -23.20
C ASN A 423 11.72 -12.12 -21.85
N GLY A 424 11.90 -13.30 -21.25
CA GLY A 424 12.61 -13.46 -19.99
C GLY A 424 12.22 -14.73 -19.26
N LYS A 425 13.00 -15.07 -18.24
CA LYS A 425 12.65 -16.13 -17.29
C LYS A 425 11.55 -15.61 -16.35
N ILE A 426 10.55 -16.45 -16.10
CA ILE A 426 9.63 -16.28 -14.96
C ILE A 426 10.29 -16.94 -13.76
N ASP A 427 10.57 -16.16 -12.72
CA ASP A 427 11.26 -16.61 -11.53
C ASP A 427 10.32 -17.38 -10.60
N SER A 428 9.07 -16.90 -10.48
CA SER A 428 8.06 -17.53 -9.62
C SER A 428 6.79 -17.86 -10.41
N TRP A 429 6.36 -19.12 -10.34
CA TRP A 429 5.09 -19.60 -10.91
C TRP A 429 4.14 -19.94 -9.76
N LEU A 430 3.13 -19.12 -9.55
CA LEU A 430 2.26 -19.18 -8.39
C LEU A 430 0.80 -19.40 -8.80
N THR A 431 0.09 -20.26 -8.08
CA THR A 431 -1.37 -20.40 -8.18
C THR A 431 -1.99 -19.83 -6.91
N LEU A 432 -3.01 -18.99 -7.06
CA LEU A 432 -3.72 -18.40 -5.95
C LEU A 432 -4.87 -19.33 -5.52
N THR A 433 -4.77 -19.87 -4.31
CA THR A 433 -5.80 -20.72 -3.72
C THR A 433 -6.46 -20.03 -2.55
N ALA A 434 -7.77 -20.25 -2.36
CA ALA A 434 -8.46 -19.68 -1.20
C ALA A 434 -7.89 -20.30 0.08
N ALA A 435 -7.33 -19.47 0.97
CA ALA A 435 -6.73 -19.94 2.21
C ALA A 435 -7.68 -19.76 3.39
N ASN A 436 -7.94 -18.50 3.78
CA ASN A 436 -8.72 -18.19 4.96
C ASN A 436 -9.75 -17.09 4.70
N ARG A 437 -10.87 -17.14 5.43
CA ARG A 437 -11.85 -16.05 5.49
C ARG A 437 -11.39 -15.06 6.55
N ILE A 438 -11.61 -13.77 6.31
CA ILE A 438 -11.29 -12.77 7.33
C ILE A 438 -12.38 -12.81 8.41
N THR A 439 -11.96 -12.90 9.66
CA THR A 439 -12.85 -12.87 10.83
C THR A 439 -12.78 -11.50 11.50
N LEU A 440 -13.89 -11.08 12.12
CA LEU A 440 -13.86 -9.86 12.93
C LEU A 440 -13.10 -10.12 14.25
N PRO A 441 -12.34 -9.14 14.76
CA PRO A 441 -11.64 -9.32 16.02
C PRO A 441 -12.61 -9.61 17.18
N PRO A 442 -12.20 -10.42 18.17
CA PRO A 442 -13.02 -10.72 19.35
C PRO A 442 -13.45 -9.45 20.08
N LYS A 443 -14.65 -9.43 20.68
CA LYS A 443 -15.18 -8.27 21.43
C LYS A 443 -14.30 -7.95 22.64
N THR A 444 -13.88 -8.99 23.33
CA THR A 444 -13.06 -8.94 24.55
C THR A 444 -11.94 -9.98 24.49
N VAL A 445 -10.85 -9.74 25.20
CA VAL A 445 -9.75 -10.71 25.32
C VAL A 445 -10.30 -12.01 25.91
N GLY A 446 -10.04 -13.15 25.24
CA GLY A 446 -10.53 -14.47 25.66
C GLY A 446 -11.93 -14.85 25.13
N SER A 447 -12.66 -13.93 24.47
CA SER A 447 -13.91 -14.30 23.80
C SER A 447 -13.66 -15.19 22.57
N LYS A 448 -14.64 -16.04 22.24
CA LYS A 448 -14.58 -16.93 21.06
C LYS A 448 -14.30 -16.12 19.78
N PRO A 449 -13.56 -16.70 18.81
CA PRO A 449 -13.43 -16.11 17.48
C PRO A 449 -14.82 -15.78 16.92
N ARG A 450 -14.93 -14.62 16.27
CA ARG A 450 -16.19 -14.27 15.61
C ARG A 450 -16.31 -15.04 14.31
N GLU A 451 -17.55 -15.13 13.84
CA GLU A 451 -17.84 -15.63 12.51
C GLU A 451 -17.08 -14.86 11.43
N PRO A 452 -16.88 -15.47 10.24
CA PRO A 452 -16.36 -14.77 9.08
C PRO A 452 -17.09 -13.46 8.87
N TRP A 453 -16.32 -12.41 8.58
CA TRP A 453 -16.87 -11.12 8.31
C TRP A 453 -17.66 -11.16 6.99
N LEU A 454 -18.96 -10.88 7.08
CA LEU A 454 -19.82 -10.65 5.92
C LEU A 454 -19.91 -9.16 5.65
N VAL A 455 -19.67 -8.76 4.40
CA VAL A 455 -19.91 -7.41 3.93
C VAL A 455 -21.26 -7.41 3.21
N CYS A 456 -22.28 -6.87 3.88
CA CYS A 456 -23.65 -6.84 3.37
C CYS A 456 -23.89 -5.68 2.39
N ASN A 457 -25.00 -5.76 1.67
CA ASN A 457 -25.50 -4.78 0.69
C ASN A 457 -24.52 -4.57 -0.47
N THR A 458 -23.82 -5.63 -0.85
CA THR A 458 -22.97 -5.61 -2.04
C THR A 458 -23.72 -6.25 -3.19
N THR A 459 -23.81 -5.54 -4.32
CA THR A 459 -24.34 -6.09 -5.56
C THR A 459 -23.20 -6.48 -6.51
N PRO A 460 -23.42 -7.41 -7.46
CA PRO A 460 -22.44 -7.72 -8.52
C PRO A 460 -22.02 -6.52 -9.38
N ASN A 461 -22.79 -5.42 -9.34
CA ASN A 461 -22.51 -4.21 -10.11
C ASN A 461 -21.71 -3.18 -9.30
N ASP A 462 -21.44 -3.45 -8.02
CA ASP A 462 -20.72 -2.52 -7.17
C ASP A 462 -19.26 -2.44 -7.59
N THR A 463 -18.70 -1.24 -7.56
CA THR A 463 -17.28 -1.07 -7.90
C THR A 463 -16.44 -1.15 -6.63
N PHE A 464 -15.50 -2.09 -6.63
CA PHE A 464 -14.56 -2.26 -5.54
C PHE A 464 -13.22 -1.62 -5.90
N LYS A 465 -12.71 -0.78 -5.00
CA LYS A 465 -11.31 -0.35 -5.03
C LYS A 465 -10.57 -1.06 -3.92
N LEU A 466 -9.55 -1.81 -4.27
CA LEU A 466 -8.79 -2.62 -3.33
C LEU A 466 -7.33 -2.18 -3.37
N GLY A 467 -6.70 -2.17 -2.20
CA GLY A 467 -5.28 -1.93 -2.09
C GLY A 467 -4.76 -2.36 -0.73
N PHE A 468 -3.48 -2.65 -0.64
CA PHE A 468 -2.86 -2.78 0.67
C PHE A 468 -2.63 -1.40 1.27
N TRP A 469 -2.85 -1.32 2.58
CA TRP A 469 -2.54 -0.16 3.37
C TRP A 469 -1.16 -0.38 4.00
N GLU A 470 -0.15 0.01 3.21
CA GLU A 470 1.26 -0.22 3.51
C GLU A 470 1.50 -1.69 3.96
N GLU A 471 2.28 -1.87 5.02
CA GLU A 471 2.53 -3.18 5.61
C GLU A 471 1.40 -3.64 6.53
N ARG A 472 0.51 -2.73 6.95
CA ARG A 472 -0.36 -2.96 8.11
C ARG A 472 -1.53 -3.89 7.81
N GLY A 473 -2.03 -3.84 6.58
CA GLY A 473 -3.15 -4.63 6.16
C GLY A 473 -3.71 -4.13 4.84
N PHE A 474 -5.02 -4.06 4.70
CA PHE A 474 -5.67 -3.66 3.46
C PHE A 474 -6.75 -2.62 3.67
N MET A 475 -7.02 -1.88 2.61
CA MET A 475 -8.10 -0.93 2.51
C MET A 475 -8.91 -1.31 1.28
N PHE A 476 -10.23 -1.33 1.43
CA PHE A 476 -11.11 -1.43 0.28
C PHE A 476 -12.31 -0.51 0.40
N SER A 477 -12.73 0.03 -0.74
CA SER A 477 -13.95 0.83 -0.87
C SER A 477 -14.96 0.08 -1.70
N ILE A 478 -16.22 0.17 -1.28
CA ILE A 478 -17.39 -0.33 -2.00
C ILE A 478 -18.22 0.87 -2.37
N ASN A 479 -18.48 1.02 -3.66
CA ASN A 479 -19.41 2.02 -4.16
C ASN A 479 -20.68 1.29 -4.60
N SER A 480 -21.70 1.32 -3.73
CA SER A 480 -22.97 0.64 -3.99
C SER A 480 -23.75 1.36 -5.10
N SER A 481 -24.24 0.59 -6.06
CA SER A 481 -25.15 1.09 -7.09
C SER A 481 -26.57 1.32 -6.57
N SER A 482 -26.98 0.61 -5.51
CA SER A 482 -28.36 0.55 -5.02
C SER A 482 -28.71 1.62 -3.97
N ASP A 483 -27.77 2.01 -3.11
CA ASP A 483 -28.02 2.90 -1.98
C ASP A 483 -27.42 4.28 -2.25
N ASN A 484 -28.16 5.19 -2.91
CA ASN A 484 -27.87 6.64 -3.03
C ASN A 484 -26.37 7.01 -2.87
N TYR A 485 -25.50 6.42 -3.71
CA TYR A 485 -24.06 6.67 -3.77
C TYR A 485 -23.28 6.70 -2.44
N SER A 486 -23.69 5.95 -1.42
CA SER A 486 -22.89 5.85 -0.19
C SER A 486 -21.65 4.97 -0.45
N GLU A 487 -20.47 5.61 -0.56
CA GLU A 487 -19.21 4.85 -0.54
C GLU A 487 -18.92 4.44 0.89
N MET A 488 -18.73 3.13 1.08
CA MET A 488 -18.25 2.56 2.31
C MET A 488 -16.79 2.17 2.14
N THR A 489 -15.91 2.75 2.95
CA THR A 489 -14.51 2.35 2.99
C THR A 489 -14.22 1.56 4.26
N TYR A 490 -13.52 0.44 4.10
CA TYR A 490 -13.05 -0.39 5.19
C TYR A 490 -11.54 -0.36 5.26
N ILE A 491 -11.01 -0.25 6.48
CA ILE A 491 -9.58 -0.40 6.76
C ILE A 491 -9.43 -1.56 7.73
N VAL A 492 -8.59 -2.52 7.34
CA VAL A 492 -8.34 -3.72 8.13
C VAL A 492 -6.87 -3.76 8.51
N ASP A 493 -6.61 -3.73 9.82
CA ASP A 493 -5.27 -3.69 10.40
C ASP A 493 -4.91 -5.06 10.99
N PHE A 494 -3.85 -5.69 10.50
CA PHE A 494 -3.31 -6.97 10.98
C PHE A 494 -2.11 -6.82 11.90
N THR A 495 -1.64 -5.61 12.15
CA THR A 495 -0.50 -5.44 13.04
C THR A 495 -0.88 -5.88 14.45
N THR A 496 -0.06 -6.72 15.08
CA THR A 496 -0.40 -7.32 16.37
C THR A 496 -0.62 -6.24 17.43
N LYS A 497 -1.58 -6.49 18.34
CA LYS A 497 -1.67 -5.70 19.57
C LYS A 497 -0.45 -6.06 20.41
N PRO A 498 0.28 -5.09 20.98
CA PRO A 498 1.38 -5.41 21.88
C PRO A 498 0.83 -6.24 23.04
N ASN A 499 1.26 -7.50 23.15
CA ASN A 499 0.89 -8.36 24.24
C ASN A 499 1.35 -7.72 25.56
N HIS A 500 0.40 -7.32 26.39
CA HIS A 500 0.69 -6.86 27.76
C HIS A 500 1.22 -7.98 28.66
N SER A 501 1.17 -9.23 28.21
CA SER A 501 1.32 -10.40 29.07
C SER A 501 2.74 -10.96 29.21
N ASN A 502 3.79 -10.43 28.55
CA ASN A 502 5.16 -10.85 28.88
C ASN A 502 6.25 -9.86 28.39
N PRO A 503 6.50 -8.76 29.15
CA PRO A 503 7.67 -7.91 28.90
C PRO A 503 9.02 -8.65 29.11
N GLY A 504 9.04 -9.81 29.76
CA GLY A 504 10.27 -10.52 30.14
C GLY A 504 11.01 -11.28 29.04
N ILE A 505 10.37 -11.60 27.89
CA ILE A 505 11.00 -12.49 26.90
C ILE A 505 11.92 -11.74 25.92
N TYR A 506 11.69 -10.44 25.72
CA TYR A 506 12.46 -9.61 24.76
C TYR A 506 13.24 -8.46 25.40
N ALA A 507 13.35 -8.46 26.74
CA ALA A 507 14.14 -7.52 27.52
C ALA A 507 15.34 -8.26 28.14
N ALA A 508 16.17 -8.83 27.28
CA ALA A 508 17.56 -9.20 27.51
C ALA A 508 18.22 -9.12 26.13
#